data_AF-A0A6I7WCE3-F1
#
_entry.id   AF-A0A6I7WCE3-F1
#
_cell.length_a   1.000
_cell.length_b   1.000
_cell.length_c   1.000
_cell.angle_alpha   90.00
_cell.angle_beta   90.00
_cell.angle_gamma   90.00
#
_symmetry.space_group_name_H-M   'P 1'
#
loop_
_entity.id
_entity.type
_entity.pdbx_description
1 polymer ?
#
loop_
_entity_poly.entity_id
_entity_poly.type
_entity_poly.pdbx_seq_one_letter_code
_entity_poly.pdbx_strand_id
1 'polypeptide(L)'
;MNNKKEILKKRFKKLNNHYIALKDYKQLIDEMITQKDIYQPDTFNALSVQEKAILDAYLKRFASVQDFLGAKYLPHYLRWRVLVMEK
;
A
#
# COMPACT_ATOMS: atom_id res chain seq x y z
N MET A 1 24.16 -18.53 -1.57
CA MET A 1 23.88 -17.09 -1.72
C MET A 1 22.69 -16.77 -2.65
N ASN A 2 22.46 -17.53 -3.74
CA ASN A 2 21.37 -17.29 -4.71
C ASN A 2 19.94 -17.33 -4.15
N ASN A 3 19.61 -18.22 -3.22
CA ASN A 3 18.22 -18.40 -2.76
C ASN A 3 17.65 -17.17 -2.01
N LYS A 4 18.47 -16.49 -1.19
CA LYS A 4 18.01 -15.32 -0.40
C LYS A 4 17.65 -14.11 -1.28
N LYS A 5 18.44 -13.85 -2.33
CA LYS A 5 18.18 -12.75 -3.29
C LYS A 5 16.88 -12.98 -4.06
N GLU A 6 16.63 -14.23 -4.47
CA GLU A 6 15.38 -14.59 -5.16
C GLU A 6 14.16 -14.50 -4.24
N ILE A 7 14.27 -14.87 -2.97
CA ILE A 7 13.19 -14.66 -1.99
C ILE A 7 12.86 -13.17 -1.83
N LEU A 8 13.89 -12.32 -1.75
CA LEU A 8 13.70 -10.87 -1.60
C LEU A 8 13.02 -10.28 -2.85
N LYS A 9 13.44 -10.67 -4.06
CA LYS A 9 12.80 -10.27 -5.31
C LYS A 9 11.32 -10.68 -5.36
N LYS A 10 11.00 -11.92 -4.99
CA LYS A 10 9.60 -12.39 -4.95
C LYS A 10 8.75 -11.59 -3.97
N ARG A 11 9.29 -11.27 -2.79
CA ARG A 11 8.62 -10.43 -1.78
C ARG A 11 8.44 -9.01 -2.28
N PHE A 12 9.46 -8.42 -2.92
CA PHE A 12 9.36 -7.10 -3.52
C PHE A 12 8.30 -7.04 -4.62
N LYS A 13 8.25 -8.05 -5.51
CA LYS A 13 7.19 -8.15 -6.53
C LYS A 13 5.81 -8.19 -5.90
N LYS A 14 5.63 -8.94 -4.81
CA LYS A 14 4.35 -8.98 -4.09
C LYS A 14 3.99 -7.63 -3.45
N LEU A 15 4.96 -6.96 -2.82
CA LEU A 15 4.77 -5.61 -2.29
C LEU A 15 4.37 -4.62 -3.40
N ASN A 16 5.03 -4.69 -4.55
CA ASN A 16 4.70 -3.85 -5.70
C ASN A 16 3.27 -4.07 -6.20
N ASN A 17 2.78 -5.32 -6.23
CA ASN A 17 1.40 -5.60 -6.58
C ASN A 17 0.40 -5.00 -5.58
N HIS A 18 0.70 -5.08 -4.27
CA HIS A 18 -0.12 -4.42 -3.25
C HIS A 18 -0.12 -2.89 -3.43
N TYR A 19 1.02 -2.31 -3.78
CA TYR A 19 1.17 -0.88 -4.04
C TYR A 19 0.40 -0.42 -5.30
N ILE A 20 0.44 -1.19 -6.39
CA ILE A 20 -0.33 -0.89 -7.61
C ILE A 20 -1.82 -0.84 -7.28
N ALA A 21 -2.35 -1.84 -6.59
CA ALA A 21 -3.76 -1.85 -6.19
C ALA A 21 -4.11 -0.65 -5.29
N LEU A 22 -3.23 -0.25 -4.38
CA LEU A 22 -3.42 0.95 -3.56
C LEU A 22 -3.48 2.22 -4.42
N LYS A 23 -2.59 2.32 -5.42
CA LYS A 23 -2.54 3.46 -6.35
C LYS A 23 -3.81 3.58 -7.19
N ASP A 24 -4.37 2.46 -7.64
CA ASP A 24 -5.61 2.45 -8.42
C ASP A 24 -6.78 3.06 -7.62
N TYR A 25 -6.92 2.68 -6.34
CA TYR A 25 -7.92 3.31 -5.46
C TYR A 25 -7.61 4.79 -5.17
N LYS A 26 -6.32 5.17 -5.06
CA LYS A 26 -5.94 6.58 -4.88
C LYS A 26 -6.41 7.44 -6.05
N GLN A 27 -6.29 6.93 -7.28
CA GLN A 27 -6.74 7.66 -8.46
C GLN A 27 -8.25 7.91 -8.43
N LEU A 28 -9.05 6.92 -8.05
CA LEU A 28 -10.50 7.09 -7.88
C LEU A 28 -10.82 8.18 -6.83
N ILE A 29 -10.06 8.20 -5.73
CA ILE A 29 -10.22 9.23 -4.70
C ILE A 29 -9.82 10.61 -5.21
N ASP A 30 -8.76 10.71 -6.01
CA ASP A 30 -8.33 11.97 -6.60
C ASP A 30 -9.39 12.53 -7.55
N GLU A 31 -9.97 11.68 -8.39
CA GLU A 31 -11.11 12.05 -9.25
C GLU A 31 -12.29 12.53 -8.40
N MET A 32 -12.61 11.87 -7.28
CA MET A 32 -13.65 12.33 -6.35
C MET A 32 -13.32 13.70 -5.74
N ILE A 33 -12.08 13.93 -5.31
CA ILE A 33 -11.64 15.20 -4.71
C ILE A 33 -11.75 16.36 -5.71
N THR A 34 -11.49 16.12 -7.00
CA THR A 34 -11.65 17.16 -8.03
C THR A 34 -13.10 17.60 -8.22
N GLN A 35 -14.06 16.72 -7.95
CA GLN A 35 -15.49 17.01 -8.09
C GLN A 35 -16.13 17.53 -6.80
N LYS A 36 -15.62 17.10 -5.64
CA LYS A 36 -16.20 17.35 -4.33
C LYS A 36 -15.09 17.60 -3.32
N ASP A 37 -15.23 18.66 -2.51
CA ASP A 37 -14.34 18.86 -1.37
C ASP A 37 -14.73 17.91 -0.21
N ILE A 38 -14.27 16.66 -0.30
CA ILE A 38 -14.56 15.60 0.68
C ILE A 38 -13.91 15.83 2.05
N TYR A 39 -13.08 16.87 2.20
CA TYR A 39 -12.50 17.24 3.48
C TYR A 39 -13.47 18.06 4.35
N GLN A 40 -14.53 18.62 3.75
CA GLN A 40 -15.62 19.23 4.51
C GLN A 40 -16.52 18.16 5.14
N PRO A 41 -16.86 18.26 6.44
CA PRO A 41 -17.71 17.29 7.11
C PRO A 41 -19.06 17.06 6.43
N ASP A 42 -19.71 18.11 5.95
CA ASP A 42 -21.02 18.01 5.30
C ASP A 42 -20.94 17.25 3.97
N THR A 43 -19.94 17.56 3.15
CA THR A 43 -19.67 16.85 1.88
C THR A 43 -19.35 15.38 2.13
N PHE A 44 -18.52 15.09 3.15
CA PHE A 44 -18.17 13.73 3.52
C PHE A 44 -19.38 12.91 3.99
N ASN A 45 -20.23 13.52 4.82
CA ASN A 45 -21.45 12.87 5.31
C ASN A 45 -22.43 12.59 4.18
N ALA A 46 -22.52 13.48 3.20
CA ALA A 46 -23.34 13.36 2.00
C ALA A 46 -22.81 12.38 0.94
N LEU A 47 -21.61 11.81 1.11
CA LEU A 47 -21.09 10.79 0.20
C LEU A 47 -22.02 9.59 0.14
N SER A 48 -22.21 9.07 -1.07
CA SER A 48 -22.95 7.85 -1.33
C SER A 48 -22.27 6.64 -0.67
N VAL A 49 -23.03 5.55 -0.50
CA VAL A 49 -22.49 4.29 0.01
C VAL A 49 -21.33 3.77 -0.85
N GLN A 50 -21.42 3.95 -2.17
CA GLN A 50 -20.37 3.54 -3.11
C GLN A 50 -19.08 4.34 -2.92
N GLU A 51 -19.19 5.66 -2.78
CA GLU A 51 -18.05 6.55 -2.52
C GLU A 51 -17.37 6.23 -1.18
N LYS A 52 -18.16 6.01 -0.12
CA LYS A 52 -17.64 5.58 1.18
C LYS A 52 -16.94 4.22 1.10
N ALA A 53 -17.46 3.30 0.30
CA ALA A 53 -16.82 2.00 0.08
C ALA A 53 -15.47 2.10 -0.64
N ILE A 54 -15.28 3.07 -1.54
CA ILE A 54 -13.98 3.35 -2.18
C ILE A 54 -12.95 3.80 -1.13
N LEU A 55 -13.33 4.71 -0.23
CA LEU A 55 -12.46 5.18 0.85
C LEU A 55 -12.07 4.05 1.81
N ASP A 56 -13.03 3.22 2.23
CA ASP A 56 -12.78 2.06 3.07
C ASP A 56 -11.87 1.02 2.38
N ALA A 57 -12.11 0.76 1.10
CA ALA A 57 -11.26 -0.13 0.30
C ALA A 57 -9.81 0.40 0.22
N TYR A 58 -9.62 1.70 0.01
CA TYR A 58 -8.31 2.33 0.03
C TYR A 58 -7.60 2.11 1.37
N LEU A 59 -8.28 2.38 2.49
CA LEU A 59 -7.72 2.19 3.83
C LEU A 59 -7.31 0.74 4.09
N LYS A 60 -8.14 -0.23 3.69
CA LYS A 60 -7.81 -1.67 3.81
C LYS A 60 -6.58 -2.05 2.98
N ARG A 61 -6.46 -1.50 1.76
CA ARG A 61 -5.27 -1.73 0.92
C ARG A 61 -4.02 -1.08 1.51
N PHE A 62 -4.16 0.11 2.07
CA PHE A 62 -3.07 0.81 2.72
C PHE A 62 -2.53 0.02 3.91
N ALA A 63 -3.40 -0.44 4.80
CA ALA A 63 -3.04 -1.31 5.91
C ALA A 63 -2.33 -2.59 5.42
N SER A 64 -2.85 -3.24 4.38
CA SER A 64 -2.20 -4.42 3.80
C SER A 64 -0.79 -4.14 3.24
N VAL A 65 -0.56 -2.95 2.67
CA VAL A 65 0.78 -2.53 2.21
C VAL A 65 1.71 -2.32 3.39
N GLN A 66 1.26 -1.60 4.43
CA GLN A 66 2.03 -1.33 5.64
C GLN A 66 2.42 -2.64 6.34
N ASP A 67 1.48 -3.54 6.55
CA ASP A 67 1.72 -4.85 7.17
C ASP A 67 2.72 -5.68 6.37
N PHE A 68 2.59 -5.72 5.05
CA PHE A 68 3.51 -6.48 4.21
C PHE A 68 4.92 -5.89 4.24
N LEU A 69 5.03 -4.56 4.14
CA LEU A 69 6.30 -3.86 4.15
C LEU A 69 7.03 -4.06 5.49
N GLY A 70 6.33 -3.80 6.60
CA GLY A 70 6.87 -3.88 7.95
C GLY A 70 7.16 -5.32 8.41
N ALA A 71 6.21 -6.25 8.24
CA ALA A 71 6.36 -7.60 8.78
C ALA A 71 7.10 -8.56 7.83
N LYS A 72 6.99 -8.36 6.51
CA LYS A 72 7.41 -9.38 5.52
C LYS A 72 8.54 -8.95 4.60
N TYR A 73 8.80 -7.66 4.41
CA TYR A 73 9.90 -7.19 3.56
C TYR A 73 11.07 -6.65 4.38
N LEU A 74 10.83 -5.68 5.26
CA LEU A 74 11.87 -4.97 6.01
C LEU A 74 12.79 -5.89 6.84
N PRO A 75 12.30 -6.89 7.60
CA PRO A 75 13.16 -7.75 8.40
C PRO A 75 14.11 -8.60 7.54
N HIS A 76 13.63 -9.05 6.38
CA HIS A 76 14.44 -9.83 5.44
C HIS A 76 15.48 -8.95 4.72
N TYR A 77 15.10 -7.72 4.37
CA TYR A 77 16.02 -6.75 3.77
C TYR A 77 17.14 -6.36 4.74
N LEU A 78 16.80 -5.98 5.97
CA LEU A 78 17.78 -5.61 7.00
C LEU A 78 18.73 -6.76 7.33
N ARG A 79 18.19 -7.98 7.50
CA ARG A 79 19.03 -9.17 7.70
C ARG A 79 19.98 -9.43 6.53
N TRP A 80 19.53 -9.25 5.29
CA TRP A 80 20.41 -9.38 4.12
C TRP A 80 21.49 -8.30 4.10
N ARG A 81 21.13 -7.05 4.42
CA ARG A 81 22.06 -5.91 4.45
C ARG A 81 23.17 -6.10 5.47
N VAL A 82 22.84 -6.51 6.70
CA VAL A 82 23.84 -6.80 7.76
C VAL A 82 24.79 -7.92 7.31
N LEU A 83 24.26 -9.03 6.80
CA LEU A 83 25.07 -10.17 6.34
C LEU A 83 25.98 -9.90 5.12
N VAL A 84 25.73 -8.81 4.39
CA VAL A 84 26.47 -8.45 3.16
C VAL A 84 27.42 -7.27 3.39
N MET A 85 27.12 -6.35 4.33
CA MET A 85 27.98 -5.20 4.64
C MET A 85 28.96 -5.43 5.80
N GLU A 86 28.82 -6.53 6.56
CA GLU A 86 29.82 -6.95 7.57
C GLU A 86 30.88 -7.92 7.00
N LYS A 87 31.05 -7.96 5.67
CA LYS A 87 32.15 -8.64 4.98
C LYS A 87 32.96 -7.64 4.18
#